data_AF-A0A4U0SR05-F1
#
_entry.id   AF-A0A4U0SR05-F1
#
_cell.length_a   1.000
_cell.length_b   1.000
_cell.length_c   1.000
_cell.angle_alpha   90.00
_cell.angle_beta   90.00
_cell.angle_gamma   90.00
#
_symmetry.space_group_name_H-M   'P 1'
#
loop_
_entity.id
_entity.type
_entity.pdbx_description
1 polymer ?
#
loop_
_entity_poly.entity_id
_entity_poly.type
_entity_poly.pdbx_seq_one_letter_code
_entity_poly.pdbx_strand_id
1 'polypeptide(L)'
;MPATTAWSPDRDDVDPAVKLRAVQLVEAIGAWTAGRGGAATAKRRVAALGASPSLVDQAGALLPTADAAALQVVDAQYGGILADSASVLVVCRQWTPGHAGGTTIDVRLSRAQPRWKVTALHPARPGAALASVPSAARQVLADSRIVLPPAAQADIRSGNIHPSVLRAMLRLAGTYRMYISVVRSGHPLDVFGTNRPSDHPRGRAFDVWQIDGHAVVDPGTSRRLVESFMRDAAAAGSYNVGGPLRLSGGARANQFFTDNTHHDHVHVGFAA
;
A
#
# COMPACT_ATOMS: atom_id res chain seq x y z
N MET A 1 -9.18 -17.30 -15.61
CA MET A 1 -8.67 -16.21 -14.74
C MET A 1 -9.88 -15.48 -14.15
N PRO A 2 -9.80 -14.90 -12.93
CA PRO A 2 -10.91 -14.13 -12.38
C PRO A 2 -11.20 -12.89 -13.21
N ALA A 3 -12.44 -12.43 -13.22
CA ALA A 3 -12.79 -11.10 -13.71
C ALA A 3 -12.21 -10.04 -12.77
N THR A 4 -11.73 -8.93 -13.34
CA THR A 4 -11.19 -7.79 -12.59
C THR A 4 -11.90 -6.52 -13.05
N THR A 5 -11.91 -5.52 -12.17
CA THR A 5 -12.49 -4.21 -12.45
C THR A 5 -11.39 -3.16 -12.44
N ALA A 6 -11.43 -2.26 -13.41
CA ALA A 6 -10.54 -1.10 -13.42
C ALA A 6 -10.74 -0.31 -12.14
N TRP A 7 -9.64 0.06 -11.48
CA TRP A 7 -9.69 0.87 -10.29
C TRP A 7 -9.85 2.35 -10.64
N SER A 8 -10.60 3.08 -9.83
CA SER A 8 -10.78 4.52 -9.95
C SER A 8 -10.52 5.20 -8.60
N PRO A 9 -9.88 6.39 -8.59
CA PRO A 9 -9.67 7.14 -7.35
C PRO A 9 -10.99 7.64 -6.78
N ASP A 10 -10.98 7.94 -5.49
CA ASP A 10 -12.08 8.65 -4.88
C ASP A 10 -12.05 10.11 -5.36
N ARG A 11 -13.21 10.76 -5.39
CA ARG A 11 -13.29 12.19 -5.74
C ARG A 11 -12.67 13.08 -4.66
N ASP A 12 -12.61 12.58 -3.42
CA ASP A 12 -12.06 13.29 -2.27
C ASP A 12 -10.55 13.04 -2.08
N ASP A 13 -9.92 12.24 -2.96
CA ASP A 13 -8.46 12.18 -3.04
C ASP A 13 -7.84 13.57 -3.29
N VAL A 14 -6.69 13.85 -2.65
CA VAL A 14 -6.00 15.15 -2.74
C VAL A 14 -5.64 15.54 -4.18
N ASP A 15 -5.18 14.57 -4.95
CA ASP A 15 -4.97 14.64 -6.40
C ASP A 15 -5.38 13.28 -6.98
N PRO A 16 -6.63 13.10 -7.44
CA PRO A 16 -7.10 11.81 -7.97
C PRO A 16 -6.33 11.40 -9.24
N ALA A 17 -5.86 12.39 -10.02
CA ALA A 17 -5.20 12.15 -11.29
C ALA A 17 -3.82 11.49 -11.13
N VAL A 18 -3.09 11.79 -10.04
CA VAL A 18 -1.81 11.14 -9.76
C VAL A 18 -1.96 9.65 -9.45
N LYS A 19 -3.00 9.28 -8.69
CA LYS A 19 -3.32 7.87 -8.37
C LYS A 19 -3.77 7.11 -9.60
N LEU A 20 -4.70 7.70 -10.37
CA LEU A 20 -5.17 7.10 -11.62
C LEU A 20 -4.00 6.83 -12.57
N ARG A 21 -3.05 7.77 -12.68
CA ARG A 21 -1.87 7.61 -13.55
C ARG A 21 -0.97 6.46 -13.09
N ALA A 22 -0.76 6.31 -11.79
CA ALA A 22 0.02 5.21 -11.23
C ALA A 22 -0.65 3.84 -11.50
N VAL A 23 -1.96 3.75 -11.24
CA VAL A 23 -2.76 2.54 -11.45
C VAL A 23 -2.78 2.10 -12.90
N GLN A 24 -3.05 3.01 -13.84
CA GLN A 24 -3.07 2.69 -15.28
C GLN A 24 -1.76 2.06 -15.74
N LEU A 25 -0.62 2.56 -15.26
CA LEU A 25 0.67 1.98 -15.60
C LEU A 25 0.83 0.56 -15.02
N VAL A 26 0.45 0.38 -13.75
CA VAL A 26 0.55 -0.91 -13.06
C VAL A 26 -0.34 -1.97 -13.73
N GLU A 27 -1.59 -1.63 -14.06
CA GLU A 27 -2.51 -2.51 -14.78
C GLU A 27 -1.98 -2.86 -16.19
N ALA A 28 -1.43 -1.88 -16.92
CA ALA A 28 -0.85 -2.10 -18.24
C ALA A 28 0.38 -3.04 -18.23
N ILE A 29 1.11 -3.09 -17.12
CA ILE A 29 2.23 -4.03 -16.97
C ILE A 29 1.74 -5.39 -16.48
N GLY A 30 0.92 -5.41 -15.42
CA GLY A 30 0.59 -6.61 -14.65
C GLY A 30 -0.62 -7.42 -15.11
N ALA A 31 -1.38 -6.95 -16.11
CA ALA A 31 -2.50 -7.70 -16.68
C ALA A 31 -2.30 -8.00 -18.18
N TRP A 32 -2.56 -9.25 -18.59
CA TRP A 32 -2.55 -9.66 -20.00
C TRP A 32 -3.30 -10.98 -20.23
N THR A 33 -3.85 -11.12 -21.43
CA THR A 33 -4.43 -12.37 -21.94
C THR A 33 -3.35 -13.33 -22.44
N ALA A 34 -3.71 -14.60 -22.64
CA ALA A 34 -2.83 -15.62 -23.22
C ALA A 34 -2.07 -15.12 -24.46
N GLY A 35 -0.78 -15.45 -24.56
CA GLY A 35 0.11 -15.02 -25.64
C GLY A 35 0.48 -13.53 -25.65
N ARG A 36 0.01 -12.73 -24.69
CA ARG A 36 0.31 -11.28 -24.56
C ARG A 36 1.22 -10.96 -23.37
N GLY A 37 1.84 -11.97 -22.78
CA GLY A 37 2.82 -11.83 -21.70
C GLY A 37 4.16 -11.25 -22.16
N GLY A 38 5.07 -11.14 -21.20
CA GLY A 38 6.47 -10.78 -21.41
C GLY A 38 6.75 -9.28 -21.58
N ALA A 39 8.01 -8.93 -21.37
CA ALA A 39 8.47 -7.54 -21.32
C ALA A 39 8.22 -6.76 -22.62
N ALA A 40 8.41 -7.38 -23.79
CA ALA A 40 8.21 -6.70 -25.07
C ALA A 40 6.76 -6.23 -25.28
N THR A 41 5.77 -7.06 -24.91
CA THR A 41 4.36 -6.70 -25.03
C THR A 41 3.95 -5.68 -23.97
N ALA A 42 4.44 -5.81 -22.74
CA ALA A 42 4.25 -4.81 -21.69
C ALA A 42 4.82 -3.44 -22.11
N LYS A 43 6.01 -3.40 -22.71
CA LYS A 43 6.64 -2.17 -23.24
C LYS A 43 5.76 -1.45 -24.25
N ARG A 44 5.09 -2.18 -25.14
CA ARG A 44 4.12 -1.61 -26.09
C ARG A 44 2.88 -1.04 -25.39
N ARG A 45 2.33 -1.72 -24.39
CA ARG A 45 1.18 -1.21 -23.60
C ARG A 45 1.55 0.06 -22.83
N VAL A 46 2.73 0.08 -22.19
CA VAL A 46 3.26 1.26 -21.50
C VAL A 46 3.48 2.44 -22.46
N ALA A 47 4.03 2.17 -23.66
CA ALA A 47 4.20 3.18 -24.70
C ALA A 47 2.85 3.77 -25.17
N ALA A 48 1.82 2.94 -25.32
CA ALA A 48 0.47 3.38 -25.70
C ALA A 48 -0.16 4.30 -24.64
N LEU A 49 0.23 4.16 -23.37
CA LEU A 49 -0.13 5.11 -22.30
C LEU A 49 0.73 6.39 -22.32
N GLY A 50 1.63 6.56 -23.28
CA GLY A 50 2.62 7.63 -23.35
C GLY A 50 3.55 7.70 -22.14
N ALA A 51 3.87 6.55 -21.55
CA ALA A 51 4.88 6.40 -20.51
C ALA A 51 6.16 5.77 -21.09
N SER A 52 7.29 5.90 -20.39
CA SER A 52 8.56 5.34 -20.87
C SER A 52 8.53 3.80 -20.84
N PRO A 53 8.81 3.11 -21.96
CA PRO A 53 8.87 1.65 -21.97
C PRO A 53 9.93 1.07 -21.02
N SER A 54 10.98 1.83 -20.67
CA SER A 54 12.01 1.39 -19.72
C SER A 54 11.47 1.15 -18.30
N LEU A 55 10.29 1.66 -17.95
CA LEU A 55 9.64 1.39 -16.66
C LEU A 55 9.32 -0.10 -16.47
N VAL A 56 9.11 -0.85 -17.56
CA VAL A 56 8.86 -2.30 -17.51
C VAL A 56 10.05 -3.06 -16.92
N ASP A 57 11.27 -2.56 -17.11
CA ASP A 57 12.49 -3.20 -16.60
C ASP A 57 12.59 -3.10 -15.07
N GLN A 58 11.77 -2.26 -14.43
CA GLN A 58 11.67 -2.06 -12.99
C GLN A 58 10.49 -2.81 -12.36
N ALA A 59 9.66 -3.48 -13.16
CA ALA A 59 8.39 -4.05 -12.72
C ALA A 59 8.54 -5.23 -11.73
N GLY A 60 9.68 -5.94 -11.76
CA GLY A 60 9.94 -7.06 -10.85
C GLY A 60 8.79 -8.07 -10.82
N ALA A 61 8.29 -8.37 -9.61
CA ALA A 61 7.19 -9.33 -9.40
C ALA A 61 5.84 -8.93 -10.01
N LEU A 62 5.67 -7.68 -10.51
CA LEU A 62 4.47 -7.26 -11.22
C LEU A 62 4.36 -7.92 -12.61
N LEU A 63 5.48 -8.34 -13.20
CA LEU A 63 5.54 -9.00 -14.50
C LEU A 63 6.06 -10.44 -14.36
N PRO A 64 5.29 -11.37 -13.76
CA PRO A 64 5.69 -12.77 -13.67
C PRO A 64 5.83 -13.43 -15.06
N THR A 65 6.63 -14.48 -15.12
CA THR A 65 6.69 -15.36 -16.29
C THR A 65 5.44 -16.26 -16.31
N ALA A 66 4.41 -15.83 -17.04
CA ALA A 66 3.18 -16.59 -17.23
C ALA A 66 2.52 -16.28 -18.58
N ASP A 67 1.78 -17.25 -19.11
CA ASP A 67 1.04 -17.08 -20.38
C ASP A 67 -0.06 -16.02 -20.29
N ALA A 68 -0.76 -15.96 -19.16
CA ALA A 68 -1.78 -14.96 -18.85
C ALA A 68 -1.65 -14.48 -17.41
N ALA A 69 -2.07 -13.24 -17.15
CA ALA A 69 -2.20 -12.69 -15.80
C ALA A 69 -3.44 -11.79 -15.70
N ALA A 70 -4.21 -11.97 -14.63
CA ALA A 70 -5.22 -11.02 -14.19
C ALA A 70 -4.68 -10.24 -13.00
N LEU A 71 -4.91 -8.93 -12.95
CA LEU A 71 -4.50 -8.06 -11.85
C LEU A 71 -5.68 -7.24 -11.36
N GLN A 72 -5.87 -7.21 -10.04
CA GLN A 72 -6.81 -6.33 -9.36
C GLN A 72 -6.00 -5.39 -8.47
N VAL A 73 -6.12 -4.08 -8.71
CA VAL A 73 -5.71 -3.08 -7.72
C VAL A 73 -6.73 -3.11 -6.59
N VAL A 74 -6.23 -3.37 -5.38
CA VAL A 74 -7.01 -3.39 -4.14
C VAL A 74 -7.19 -1.96 -3.64
N ASP A 75 -6.11 -1.19 -3.66
CA ASP A 75 -6.06 0.20 -3.25
C ASP A 75 -4.86 0.90 -3.92
N ALA A 76 -4.93 2.21 -4.05
CA ALA A 76 -3.81 3.06 -4.42
C ALA A 76 -3.67 4.15 -3.37
N GLN A 77 -2.77 3.95 -2.41
CA GLN A 77 -2.52 4.85 -1.30
C GLN A 77 -1.47 5.90 -1.67
N TYR A 78 -1.54 7.11 -1.13
CA TYR A 78 -0.38 8.01 -1.12
C TYR A 78 0.77 7.44 -0.27
N GLY A 79 1.93 7.22 -0.88
CA GLY A 79 3.21 7.04 -0.18
C GLY A 79 3.92 8.39 0.05
N GLY A 80 3.39 9.46 -0.52
CA GLY A 80 3.86 10.83 -0.41
C GLY A 80 3.30 11.72 -1.51
N ILE A 81 2.94 12.96 -1.19
CA ILE A 81 2.50 13.94 -2.19
C ILE A 81 3.05 15.33 -1.89
N LEU A 82 3.76 15.90 -2.86
CA LEU A 82 4.36 17.23 -2.82
C LEU A 82 3.83 18.07 -4.00
N ALA A 83 4.28 19.32 -4.06
CA ALA A 83 3.88 20.24 -5.12
C ALA A 83 4.21 19.70 -6.52
N ASP A 84 5.38 19.08 -6.72
CA ASP A 84 5.91 18.68 -8.04
C ASP A 84 6.21 17.18 -8.16
N SER A 85 6.02 16.41 -7.10
CA SER A 85 6.42 15.01 -7.03
C SER A 85 5.48 14.22 -6.14
N ALA A 86 5.34 12.92 -6.42
CA ALA A 86 4.46 12.04 -5.68
C ALA A 86 4.99 10.59 -5.65
N SER A 87 4.48 9.85 -4.67
CA SER A 87 4.62 8.42 -4.49
C SER A 87 3.22 7.85 -4.27
N VAL A 88 2.86 6.85 -5.07
CA VAL A 88 1.58 6.14 -4.93
C VAL A 88 1.89 4.66 -4.74
N LEU A 89 1.42 4.10 -3.64
CA LEU A 89 1.56 2.68 -3.31
C LEU A 89 0.37 1.94 -3.93
N VAL A 90 0.60 1.30 -5.07
CA VAL A 90 -0.44 0.54 -5.77
C VAL A 90 -0.43 -0.89 -5.26
N VAL A 91 -1.44 -1.23 -4.46
CA VAL A 91 -1.58 -2.53 -3.78
C VAL A 91 -2.32 -3.49 -4.69
N CYS A 92 -1.67 -4.58 -5.11
CA CYS A 92 -2.23 -5.48 -6.11
C CYS A 92 -2.44 -6.91 -5.59
N ARG A 93 -3.52 -7.53 -6.08
CA ARG A 93 -3.63 -8.99 -6.21
C ARG A 93 -3.41 -9.37 -7.67
N GLN A 94 -2.72 -10.47 -7.90
CA GLN A 94 -2.43 -10.97 -9.24
C GLN A 94 -2.64 -12.48 -9.29
N TRP A 95 -3.24 -12.94 -10.38
CA TRP A 95 -3.49 -14.35 -10.65
C TRP A 95 -2.86 -14.73 -11.98
N THR A 96 -2.14 -15.84 -11.97
CA THR A 96 -1.67 -16.53 -13.19
C THR A 96 -2.20 -17.96 -13.15
N PRO A 97 -2.11 -18.74 -14.24
CA PRO A 97 -2.46 -20.17 -14.19
C PRO A 97 -1.78 -20.88 -13.02
N GLY A 98 -2.57 -21.47 -12.12
CA GLY A 98 -2.08 -22.23 -10.95
C GLY A 98 -1.52 -21.39 -9.79
N HIS A 99 -1.52 -20.05 -9.86
CA HIS A 99 -0.95 -19.21 -8.80
C HIS A 99 -1.80 -17.97 -8.51
N ALA A 100 -1.95 -17.66 -7.23
CA ALA A 100 -2.56 -16.45 -6.72
C ALA A 100 -1.57 -15.76 -5.77
N GLY A 101 -1.33 -14.48 -6.00
CA GLY A 101 -0.36 -13.69 -5.25
C GLY A 101 -0.61 -12.21 -5.48
N GLY A 102 0.46 -11.43 -5.54
CA GLY A 102 0.40 -10.00 -5.79
C GLY A 102 1.57 -9.27 -5.15
N THR A 103 1.68 -7.98 -5.43
CA THR A 103 2.74 -7.12 -4.93
C THR A 103 2.20 -5.72 -4.66
N THR A 104 2.89 -4.94 -3.84
CA THR A 104 2.66 -3.50 -3.71
C THR A 104 3.75 -2.79 -4.47
N ILE A 105 3.42 -1.78 -5.26
CA ILE A 105 4.39 -1.03 -6.06
C ILE A 105 4.35 0.41 -5.62
N ASP A 106 5.48 0.91 -5.12
CA ASP A 106 5.70 2.34 -4.97
C ASP A 106 6.00 2.93 -6.36
N VAL A 107 5.03 3.65 -6.90
CA VAL A 107 5.13 4.36 -8.18
C VAL A 107 5.56 5.78 -7.90
N ARG A 108 6.71 6.19 -8.44
CA ARG A 108 7.21 7.57 -8.35
C ARG A 108 6.72 8.38 -9.53
N LEU A 109 6.21 9.58 -9.26
CA LEU A 109 5.72 10.48 -10.28
C LEU A 109 6.29 11.89 -10.10
N SER A 110 6.48 12.59 -11.22
CA SER A 110 6.74 14.03 -11.25
C SER A 110 5.60 14.74 -11.97
N ARG A 111 5.27 15.95 -11.51
CA ARG A 111 4.24 16.78 -12.14
C ARG A 111 4.70 17.11 -13.57
N ALA A 112 3.77 16.96 -14.50
CA ALA A 112 3.95 17.30 -15.90
C ALA A 112 2.59 17.64 -16.51
N GLN A 113 2.60 18.32 -17.66
CA GLN A 113 1.41 18.60 -18.44
C GLN A 113 1.40 17.77 -19.74
N PRO A 114 0.22 17.31 -20.20
CA PRO A 114 -1.09 17.47 -19.58
C PRO A 114 -1.36 16.49 -18.41
N ARG A 115 -0.42 15.60 -18.08
CA ARG A 115 -0.60 14.55 -17.07
C ARG A 115 0.70 14.26 -16.32
N TRP A 116 0.56 13.76 -15.09
CA TRP A 116 1.67 13.24 -14.29
C TRP A 116 2.54 12.25 -15.09
N LYS A 117 3.86 12.35 -14.90
CA LYS A 117 4.85 11.47 -15.51
C LYS A 117 5.33 10.48 -14.47
N VAL A 118 5.17 9.18 -14.74
CA VAL A 118 5.81 8.14 -13.92
C VAL A 118 7.30 8.13 -14.21
N THR A 119 8.11 8.17 -13.17
CA THR A 119 9.58 8.26 -13.24
C THR A 119 10.27 6.98 -12.77
N ALA A 120 9.67 6.25 -11.83
CA ALA A 120 10.22 4.98 -11.34
C ALA A 120 9.15 4.06 -10.75
N LEU A 121 9.46 2.76 -10.71
CA LEU A 121 8.71 1.72 -10.03
C LEU A 121 9.60 1.04 -8.98
N HIS A 122 9.07 0.86 -7.78
CA HIS A 122 9.72 0.12 -6.71
C HIS A 122 8.78 -0.97 -6.18
N PRO A 123 8.75 -2.15 -6.82
CA PRO A 123 7.96 -3.29 -6.33
C PRO A 123 8.42 -3.74 -4.94
N ALA A 124 7.48 -4.22 -4.14
CA ALA A 124 7.72 -4.79 -2.83
C ALA A 124 8.73 -5.94 -2.89
N ARG A 125 9.56 -6.03 -1.85
CA ARG A 125 10.59 -7.05 -1.63
C ARG A 125 10.44 -7.64 -0.22
N PRO A 126 9.35 -8.39 0.04
CA PRO A 126 9.21 -9.13 1.28
C PRO A 126 10.33 -10.17 1.32
N GLY A 127 11.09 -10.25 2.40
CA GLY A 127 12.20 -11.20 2.52
C GLY A 127 11.74 -12.66 2.36
N ALA A 128 12.69 -13.60 2.32
CA ALA A 128 12.35 -15.02 2.29
C ALA A 128 11.50 -15.41 3.51
N ALA A 129 10.48 -16.25 3.31
CA ALA A 129 9.64 -16.73 4.39
C ALA A 129 10.45 -17.59 5.37
N LEU A 130 10.20 -17.41 6.67
CA LEU A 130 10.77 -18.28 7.69
C LEU A 130 10.14 -19.67 7.62
N ALA A 131 10.94 -20.70 7.89
CA ALA A 131 10.44 -22.07 8.03
C ALA A 131 9.42 -22.21 9.18
N SER A 132 9.60 -21.41 10.24
CA SER A 132 8.65 -21.30 11.35
C SER A 132 8.49 -19.83 11.73
N VAL A 133 7.28 -19.31 11.54
CA VAL A 133 6.93 -17.92 11.89
C VAL A 133 6.55 -17.81 13.38
N PRO A 134 6.88 -16.71 14.07
CA PRO A 134 6.49 -16.48 15.47
C PRO A 134 4.98 -16.59 15.71
N SER A 135 4.55 -16.92 16.94
CA SER A 135 3.13 -17.11 17.29
C SER A 135 2.25 -15.91 16.94
N ALA A 136 2.70 -14.70 17.28
CA ALA A 136 1.98 -13.46 16.95
C ALA A 136 1.82 -13.27 15.43
N ALA A 137 2.84 -13.60 14.63
CA ALA A 137 2.76 -13.54 13.18
C ALA A 137 1.74 -14.55 12.63
N ARG A 138 1.71 -15.77 13.17
CA ARG A 138 0.68 -16.77 12.82
C ARG A 138 -0.72 -16.29 13.15
N GLN A 139 -0.91 -15.71 14.33
CA GLN A 139 -2.21 -15.17 14.75
C GLN A 139 -2.67 -14.05 13.82
N VAL A 140 -1.78 -13.10 13.48
CA VAL A 140 -2.10 -12.01 12.54
C VAL A 140 -2.48 -12.56 11.16
N LEU A 141 -1.73 -13.54 10.65
CA LEU A 141 -2.02 -14.16 9.36
C LEU A 141 -3.32 -14.97 9.33
N ALA A 142 -3.82 -15.40 10.49
CA ALA A 142 -5.03 -16.21 10.63
C ALA A 142 -6.27 -15.40 11.05
N ASP A 143 -6.13 -14.20 11.62
CA ASP A 143 -7.26 -13.38 12.05
C ASP A 143 -7.95 -12.75 10.84
N SER A 144 -9.18 -13.21 10.57
CA SER A 144 -9.99 -12.74 9.44
C SER A 144 -10.32 -11.24 9.49
N ARG A 145 -10.21 -10.58 10.66
CA ARG A 145 -10.41 -9.13 10.82
C ARG A 145 -9.19 -8.33 10.38
N ILE A 146 -8.06 -8.96 10.15
CA ILE A 146 -6.86 -8.31 9.61
C ILE A 146 -6.73 -8.70 8.14
N VAL A 147 -7.27 -7.87 7.25
CA VAL A 147 -7.28 -8.15 5.82
C VAL A 147 -5.95 -7.69 5.21
N LEU A 148 -5.09 -8.65 4.91
CA LEU A 148 -3.74 -8.41 4.40
C LEU A 148 -3.64 -8.60 2.88
N PRO A 149 -3.06 -7.66 2.14
CA PRO A 149 -2.68 -7.86 0.75
C PRO A 149 -1.49 -8.82 0.66
N PRO A 150 -1.25 -9.44 -0.51
CA PRO A 150 -0.22 -10.46 -0.66
C PRO A 150 1.19 -10.04 -0.20
N ALA A 151 1.62 -8.81 -0.51
CA ALA A 151 2.91 -8.29 -0.09
C ALA A 151 3.04 -8.18 1.44
N ALA A 152 2.01 -7.67 2.12
CA ALA A 152 1.98 -7.57 3.58
C ALA A 152 1.99 -8.95 4.26
N GLN A 153 1.27 -9.93 3.70
CA GLN A 153 1.36 -11.31 4.21
C GLN A 153 2.78 -11.87 4.06
N ALA A 154 3.42 -11.64 2.93
CA ALA A 154 4.80 -12.08 2.68
C ALA A 154 5.80 -11.38 3.61
N ASP A 155 5.63 -10.08 3.88
CA ASP A 155 6.44 -9.36 4.86
C ASP A 155 6.33 -9.97 6.26
N ILE A 156 5.12 -10.29 6.72
CA ILE A 156 4.91 -10.96 8.01
C ILE A 156 5.52 -12.35 8.03
N ARG A 157 5.36 -13.13 6.95
CA ARG A 157 5.99 -14.47 6.81
C ARG A 157 7.50 -14.42 6.81
N SER A 158 8.10 -13.31 6.38
CA SER A 158 9.56 -13.11 6.39
C SER A 158 10.15 -12.93 7.79
N GLY A 159 9.32 -12.69 8.80
CA GLY A 159 9.76 -12.47 10.18
C GLY A 159 10.40 -11.10 10.45
N ASN A 160 10.41 -10.20 9.46
CA ASN A 160 11.01 -8.87 9.58
C ASN A 160 10.06 -7.79 10.14
N ILE A 161 8.93 -8.20 10.74
CA ILE A 161 7.96 -7.29 11.35
C ILE A 161 8.17 -7.27 12.86
N HIS A 162 8.26 -6.06 13.41
CA HIS A 162 8.51 -5.86 14.82
C HIS A 162 7.35 -6.41 15.67
N PRO A 163 7.61 -7.06 16.82
CA PRO A 163 6.56 -7.64 17.65
C PRO A 163 5.50 -6.63 18.15
N SER A 164 5.86 -5.35 18.31
CA SER A 164 4.89 -4.32 18.70
C SER A 164 3.80 -4.11 17.64
N VAL A 165 4.17 -4.14 16.36
CA VAL A 165 3.24 -4.04 15.23
C VAL A 165 2.25 -5.20 15.27
N LEU A 166 2.75 -6.43 15.38
CA LEU A 166 1.90 -7.63 15.41
C LEU A 166 0.92 -7.62 16.60
N ARG A 167 1.40 -7.24 17.79
CA ARG A 167 0.54 -7.12 18.98
C ARG A 167 -0.52 -6.02 18.82
N ALA A 168 -0.15 -4.88 18.25
CA ALA A 168 -1.10 -3.80 18.03
C ALA A 168 -2.17 -4.19 17.01
N MET A 169 -1.79 -4.85 15.91
CA MET A 169 -2.74 -5.36 14.94
C MET A 169 -3.74 -6.35 15.58
N LEU A 170 -3.27 -7.28 16.42
CA LEU A 170 -4.16 -8.20 17.14
C LEU A 170 -5.07 -7.49 18.14
N ARG A 171 -4.55 -6.49 18.86
CA ARG A 171 -5.34 -5.70 19.80
C ARG A 171 -6.44 -4.92 19.07
N LEU A 172 -6.09 -4.22 18.00
CA LEU A 172 -7.03 -3.44 17.20
C LEU A 172 -8.04 -4.34 16.49
N ALA A 173 -7.61 -5.50 16.00
CA ALA A 173 -8.50 -6.49 15.43
C ALA A 173 -9.64 -6.82 16.40
N GLY A 174 -9.34 -6.88 17.72
CA GLY A 174 -10.30 -7.01 18.82
C GLY A 174 -11.58 -6.20 18.68
N THR A 175 -11.50 -5.02 18.07
CA THR A 175 -12.60 -4.07 17.88
C THR A 175 -12.93 -3.84 16.40
N TYR A 176 -11.92 -3.79 15.53
CA TYR A 176 -12.05 -3.35 14.15
C TYR A 176 -11.71 -4.45 13.15
N ARG A 177 -12.40 -4.46 12.01
CA ARG A 177 -11.91 -5.12 10.80
C ARG A 177 -11.06 -4.13 10.01
N MET A 178 -9.76 -4.38 9.92
CA MET A 178 -8.79 -3.50 9.28
C MET A 178 -8.37 -4.02 7.92
N TYR A 179 -8.35 -3.12 6.93
CA TYR A 179 -7.87 -3.41 5.58
C TYR A 179 -6.52 -2.74 5.40
N ILE A 180 -5.48 -3.58 5.40
CA ILE A 180 -4.09 -3.14 5.35
C ILE A 180 -3.72 -2.83 3.90
N SER A 181 -2.98 -1.75 3.69
CA SER A 181 -2.37 -1.44 2.38
C SER A 181 -0.91 -1.90 2.36
N VAL A 182 -0.13 -1.50 3.37
CA VAL A 182 1.29 -1.81 3.49
C VAL A 182 1.71 -2.00 4.95
N VAL A 183 2.73 -2.85 5.15
CA VAL A 183 3.37 -3.04 6.45
C VAL A 183 4.84 -2.64 6.36
N ARG A 184 5.60 -3.25 5.43
CA ARG A 184 7.05 -3.00 5.35
C ARG A 184 7.55 -2.69 3.95
N SER A 185 7.40 -3.64 3.04
CA SER A 185 7.98 -3.55 1.70
C SER A 185 7.00 -2.91 0.71
N GLY A 186 7.52 -2.24 -0.31
CA GLY A 186 6.70 -1.46 -1.24
C GLY A 186 6.35 -0.06 -0.74
N HIS A 187 6.97 0.39 0.37
CA HIS A 187 6.92 1.76 0.88
C HIS A 187 8.27 2.48 0.64
N PRO A 188 8.28 3.81 0.41
CA PRO A 188 9.50 4.64 0.45
C PRO A 188 10.44 4.34 1.62
N LEU A 189 11.75 4.40 1.37
CA LEU A 189 12.78 4.19 2.40
C LEU A 189 12.78 5.29 3.46
N ASP A 190 12.70 6.53 3.01
CA ASP A 190 12.56 7.72 3.83
C ASP A 190 11.14 8.26 3.72
N VAL A 191 10.72 9.06 4.70
CA VAL A 191 9.52 9.90 4.60
C VAL A 191 9.66 10.74 3.35
N PHE A 192 8.65 10.67 2.47
CA PHE A 192 8.77 11.17 1.11
C PHE A 192 9.17 12.65 1.05
N GLY A 193 10.14 12.96 0.19
CA GLY A 193 10.70 14.32 0.07
C GLY A 193 11.72 14.70 1.14
N THR A 194 12.09 13.78 2.03
CA THR A 194 13.04 14.04 3.13
C THR A 194 14.13 12.97 3.16
N ASN A 195 15.10 13.16 4.06
CA ASN A 195 16.10 12.15 4.44
C ASN A 195 15.78 11.48 5.79
N ARG A 196 14.56 11.69 6.32
CA ARG A 196 14.13 11.09 7.59
C ARG A 196 13.69 9.65 7.31
N PRO A 197 14.30 8.64 7.93
CA PRO A 197 13.92 7.25 7.70
C PRO A 197 12.45 6.98 8.02
N SER A 198 11.78 6.20 7.16
CA SER A 198 10.44 5.68 7.42
C SER A 198 10.49 4.48 8.38
N ASP A 199 9.41 4.29 9.14
CA ASP A 199 9.23 3.12 9.99
C ASP A 199 8.83 1.86 9.22
N HIS A 200 8.22 2.00 8.03
CA HIS A 200 7.80 0.86 7.22
C HIS A 200 8.95 -0.08 6.83
N PRO A 201 10.05 0.37 6.17
CA PRO A 201 11.14 -0.52 5.77
C PRO A 201 11.79 -1.29 6.94
N ARG A 202 11.67 -0.74 8.16
CA ARG A 202 12.18 -1.32 9.41
C ARG A 202 11.21 -2.32 10.06
N GLY A 203 10.04 -2.55 9.45
CA GLY A 203 8.98 -3.41 9.98
C GLY A 203 8.30 -2.84 11.22
N ARG A 204 8.28 -1.52 11.36
CA ARG A 204 7.78 -0.82 12.56
C ARG A 204 6.52 -0.01 12.32
N ALA A 205 5.84 -0.20 11.20
CA ALA A 205 4.58 0.46 10.92
C ALA A 205 3.62 -0.44 10.14
N PHE A 206 2.38 0.00 10.05
CA PHE A 206 1.40 -0.49 9.09
C PHE A 206 0.41 0.63 8.78
N ASP A 207 -0.16 0.58 7.58
CA ASP A 207 -1.16 1.54 7.12
C ASP A 207 -2.50 0.83 6.87
N VAL A 208 -3.58 1.54 7.20
CA VAL A 208 -4.96 1.08 7.08
C VAL A 208 -5.75 2.01 6.17
N TRP A 209 -6.22 1.51 5.04
CA TRP A 209 -6.98 2.30 4.06
C TRP A 209 -8.50 2.09 4.18
N GLN A 210 -8.96 1.01 4.84
CA GLN A 210 -10.35 0.88 5.29
C GLN A 210 -10.47 0.36 6.72
N ILE A 211 -11.49 0.86 7.42
CA ILE A 211 -11.89 0.45 8.77
C ILE A 211 -13.33 -0.02 8.70
N ASP A 212 -13.60 -1.25 9.13
CA ASP A 212 -14.92 -1.88 9.10
C ASP A 212 -15.58 -1.89 7.71
N GLY A 213 -14.76 -1.92 6.66
CA GLY A 213 -15.21 -1.90 5.26
C GLY A 213 -15.46 -0.49 4.71
N HIS A 214 -15.22 0.55 5.49
CA HIS A 214 -15.33 1.95 5.08
C HIS A 214 -13.97 2.52 4.72
N ALA A 215 -13.80 3.01 3.49
CA ALA A 215 -12.54 3.60 3.05
C ALA A 215 -12.25 4.90 3.80
N VAL A 216 -11.03 5.10 4.26
CA VAL A 216 -10.65 6.28 5.06
C VAL A 216 -10.81 7.59 4.26
N VAL A 217 -10.59 7.54 2.94
CA VAL A 217 -10.77 8.68 2.03
C VAL A 217 -12.24 9.02 1.75
N ASP A 218 -13.16 8.06 1.88
CA ASP A 218 -14.57 8.27 1.53
C ASP A 218 -15.20 9.31 2.46
N PRO A 219 -15.77 10.42 1.95
CA PRO A 219 -16.40 11.46 2.77
C PRO A 219 -17.62 10.95 3.56
N GLY A 220 -18.21 9.83 3.14
CA GLY A 220 -19.28 9.13 3.84
C GLY A 220 -18.81 8.31 5.03
N THR A 221 -17.50 8.07 5.17
CA THR A 221 -16.93 7.36 6.32
C THR A 221 -17.10 8.18 7.59
N SER A 222 -17.64 7.54 8.63
CA SER A 222 -17.87 8.21 9.90
C SER A 222 -16.58 8.77 10.48
N ARG A 223 -16.53 10.10 10.64
CA ARG A 223 -15.42 10.78 11.32
C ARG A 223 -15.13 10.17 12.69
N ARG A 224 -16.17 9.79 13.44
CA ARG A 224 -16.03 9.16 14.76
C ARG A 224 -15.33 7.81 14.66
N LEU A 225 -15.61 7.02 13.60
CA LEU A 225 -14.94 5.73 13.38
C LEU A 225 -13.43 5.93 13.18
N VAL A 226 -13.05 6.84 12.29
CA VAL A 226 -11.63 7.14 12.01
C VAL A 226 -10.95 7.71 13.26
N GLU A 227 -11.59 8.63 13.98
CA GLU A 227 -11.03 9.19 15.23
C GLU A 227 -10.83 8.10 16.30
N SER A 228 -11.84 7.26 16.53
CA SER A 228 -11.75 6.14 17.48
C SER A 228 -10.63 5.18 17.10
N PHE A 229 -10.51 4.81 15.83
CA PHE A 229 -9.43 3.97 15.34
C PHE A 229 -8.05 4.58 15.61
N MET A 230 -7.85 5.87 15.27
CA MET A 230 -6.59 6.57 15.52
C MET A 230 -6.25 6.59 17.02
N ARG A 231 -7.21 6.88 17.89
CA ARG A 231 -7.01 6.90 19.35
C ARG A 231 -6.69 5.51 19.90
N ASP A 232 -7.36 4.48 19.41
CA ASP A 232 -7.10 3.10 19.82
C ASP A 232 -5.75 2.59 19.31
N ALA A 233 -5.31 3.02 18.13
CA ALA A 233 -3.98 2.74 17.61
C ALA A 233 -2.89 3.34 18.51
N ALA A 234 -3.09 4.59 18.97
CA ALA A 234 -2.24 5.22 19.97
C ALA A 234 -2.26 4.44 21.30
N ALA A 235 -3.44 4.03 21.78
CA ALA A 235 -3.59 3.23 23.00
C ALA A 235 -2.99 1.81 22.87
N ALA A 236 -2.89 1.28 21.65
CA ALA A 236 -2.22 0.03 21.30
C ALA A 236 -0.68 0.16 21.30
N GLY A 237 -0.15 1.33 21.61
CA GLY A 237 1.28 1.57 21.81
C GLY A 237 1.98 2.26 20.64
N SER A 238 1.24 2.68 19.60
CA SER A 238 1.80 3.49 18.53
C SER A 238 2.30 4.82 19.10
N TYR A 239 3.53 5.20 18.77
CA TYR A 239 4.08 6.50 19.18
C TYR A 239 3.75 7.60 18.17
N ASN A 240 3.32 7.22 16.96
CA ASN A 240 3.09 8.12 15.85
C ASN A 240 1.92 7.59 15.01
N VAL A 241 0.79 8.32 15.05
CA VAL A 241 -0.45 7.98 14.35
C VAL A 241 -0.77 9.11 13.37
N GLY A 242 -0.69 8.82 12.07
CA GLY A 242 -1.03 9.74 10.99
C GLY A 242 -2.40 9.43 10.44
N GLY A 243 -3.19 10.43 10.08
CA GLY A 243 -4.47 10.20 9.41
C GLY A 243 -5.12 11.49 8.92
N PRO A 244 -6.35 11.44 8.38
CA PRO A 244 -7.01 12.63 7.83
C PRO A 244 -7.51 13.60 8.91
N LEU A 245 -7.52 13.16 10.17
CA LEU A 245 -8.06 13.95 11.27
C LEU A 245 -6.95 14.56 12.11
N ARG A 246 -6.98 15.88 12.26
CA ARG A 246 -6.17 16.58 13.26
C ARG A 246 -6.73 16.30 14.65
N LEU A 247 -6.07 15.44 15.41
CA LEU A 247 -6.44 15.12 16.79
C LEU A 247 -5.50 15.83 17.78
N SER A 248 -6.05 16.23 18.91
CA SER A 248 -5.31 16.65 20.08
C SER A 248 -5.34 15.59 21.19
N GLY A 249 -4.46 15.76 22.16
CA GLY A 249 -4.23 14.78 23.23
C GLY A 249 -3.30 13.65 22.80
N GLY A 250 -3.16 12.64 23.66
CA GLY A 250 -2.23 11.54 23.50
C GLY A 250 -1.32 11.39 24.71
N ALA A 251 -0.69 10.23 24.82
CA ALA A 251 0.26 9.94 25.89
C ALA A 251 1.63 10.61 25.65
N ARG A 252 1.88 11.12 24.43
CA ARG A 252 3.13 11.78 24.03
C ARG A 252 2.82 13.04 23.21
N ALA A 253 3.71 14.02 23.29
CA ALA A 253 3.65 15.19 22.42
C ALA A 253 3.72 14.77 20.95
N ASN A 254 2.89 15.38 20.11
CA ASN A 254 2.83 15.12 18.66
C ASN A 254 2.59 13.65 18.28
N GLN A 255 1.90 12.89 19.15
CA GLN A 255 1.56 11.49 18.86
C GLN A 255 0.62 11.37 17.65
N PHE A 256 -0.25 12.36 17.44
CA PHE A 256 -1.13 12.44 16.28
C PHE A 256 -0.64 13.50 15.30
N PHE A 257 -0.76 13.21 14.01
CA PHE A 257 -0.47 14.17 12.95
C PHE A 257 -1.39 13.95 11.74
N THR A 258 -1.44 14.95 10.87
CA THR A 258 -2.21 14.92 9.62
C THR A 258 -1.45 15.72 8.58
N ASP A 259 -1.49 15.25 7.35
CA ASP A 259 -0.97 15.90 6.16
C ASP A 259 -1.66 15.32 4.91
N ASN A 260 -1.33 15.83 3.73
CA ASN A 260 -1.94 15.37 2.48
C ASN A 260 -1.60 13.91 2.13
N THR A 261 -0.49 13.37 2.65
CA THR A 261 -0.12 11.97 2.40
C THR A 261 -1.05 11.04 3.17
N HIS A 262 -1.39 11.39 4.41
CA HIS A 262 -2.24 10.58 5.28
C HIS A 262 -3.73 10.92 5.13
N HIS A 263 -4.13 11.51 4.00
CA HIS A 263 -5.52 11.87 3.74
C HIS A 263 -6.42 10.64 3.50
N ASP A 264 -5.85 9.59 2.91
CA ASP A 264 -6.57 8.42 2.40
C ASP A 264 -6.36 7.15 3.24
N HIS A 265 -5.58 7.23 4.32
CA HIS A 265 -5.26 6.11 5.19
C HIS A 265 -4.89 6.56 6.60
N VAL A 266 -4.88 5.61 7.54
CA VAL A 266 -4.31 5.80 8.87
C VAL A 266 -2.97 5.08 8.97
N HIS A 267 -1.91 5.83 9.23
CA HIS A 267 -0.57 5.33 9.53
C HIS A 267 -0.43 5.02 11.02
N VAL A 268 0.18 3.88 11.35
CA VAL A 268 0.42 3.45 12.73
C VAL A 268 1.88 3.02 12.91
N GLY A 269 2.70 3.93 13.44
CA GLY A 269 4.14 3.75 13.66
C GLY A 269 4.51 3.37 15.10
N PHE A 270 5.56 2.56 15.27
CA PHE A 270 6.08 2.09 16.55
C PHE A 270 7.55 2.43 16.73
N ALA A 271 7.91 2.82 17.96
CA ALA A 271 9.30 3.01 18.32
C ALA A 271 10.05 1.66 18.34
N ALA A 272 11.38 1.74 18.35
CA ALA A 272 12.26 0.59 18.57
C ALA A 272 11.96 -0.11 19.89
#